data_AF-A0A5D2FJC3-F1
#
_entry.id   AF-A0A5D2FJC3-F1
#
_cell.length_a   1.000
_cell.length_b   1.000
_cell.length_c   1.000
_cell.angle_alpha   90.00
_cell.angle_beta   90.00
_cell.angle_gamma   90.00
#
_symmetry.space_group_name_H-M   'P 1'
#
loop_
_entity.id
_entity.type
_entity.pdbx_description
1 polymer ?
#
loop_
_entity_poly.entity_id
_entity_poly.type
_entity_poly.pdbx_seq_one_letter_code
_entity_poly.pdbx_strand_id
1 'polypeptide(L)'
;MGPLLSCLLQLQSFQGRSIFQSLNLLQIGRSLLKGKKRKKDKVAWDEQTGTWKRRFGYDSVNDDKDIAIIEAKMTDEPGEDPFAKRQDDKKKRVEKQEKNRLQNLKQAAKLGALPSHVQLAATALSITGTWAPPKKVTKDELGNVAGIAATSTASGGKFDRKLPGEKPAKKQASQVLTSC
;
A
#
# COMPACT_ATOMS: atom_id res chain seq x y z
N MET A 1 -34.35 -32.87 -40.16
CA MET A 1 -35.10 -32.12 -39.13
C MET A 1 -34.55 -32.46 -37.74
N GLY A 2 -33.52 -31.88 -37.15
CA GLY A 2 -32.60 -30.79 -37.43
C GLY A 2 -31.90 -30.50 -36.09
N PRO A 3 -30.57 -30.60 -35.96
CA PRO A 3 -29.83 -30.21 -34.75
C PRO A 3 -29.42 -28.72 -34.82
N LEU A 4 -30.26 -27.88 -35.44
CA LEU A 4 -29.97 -26.46 -35.66
C LEU A 4 -30.72 -25.52 -34.70
N LEU A 5 -31.58 -26.05 -33.81
CA LEU A 5 -32.31 -25.23 -32.84
C LEU A 5 -31.67 -25.13 -31.45
N SER A 6 -30.67 -25.93 -31.10
CA SER A 6 -29.99 -25.76 -29.79
C SER A 6 -28.92 -24.68 -29.79
N CYS A 7 -28.49 -24.21 -30.96
CA CYS A 7 -27.49 -23.14 -31.04
C CYS A 7 -28.08 -21.72 -30.92
N LEU A 8 -29.41 -21.59 -30.97
CA LEU A 8 -30.11 -20.30 -31.01
C LEU A 8 -30.55 -19.76 -29.64
N LEU A 9 -30.20 -20.44 -28.54
CA LEU A 9 -30.49 -19.97 -27.17
C LEU A 9 -29.26 -19.71 -26.28
N GLN A 10 -28.05 -19.72 -26.83
CA GLN A 10 -26.86 -19.21 -26.13
C GLN A 10 -26.42 -17.81 -26.58
N LEU A 11 -27.21 -17.14 -27.41
CA LEU A 11 -26.92 -15.79 -27.94
C LEU A 11 -27.64 -14.64 -27.21
N GLN A 12 -28.11 -14.83 -25.98
CA GLN A 12 -28.80 -13.77 -25.21
C GLN A 12 -28.28 -13.57 -23.78
N SER A 13 -27.00 -13.82 -23.51
CA SER A 13 -26.42 -13.54 -22.17
C SER A 13 -25.00 -12.97 -22.19
N PHE A 14 -24.63 -12.25 -23.25
CA PHE A 14 -23.30 -11.62 -23.35
C PHE A 14 -23.34 -10.11 -23.69
N GLN A 15 -24.49 -9.47 -23.51
CA GLN A 15 -24.64 -8.01 -23.61
C GLN A 15 -24.71 -7.43 -22.19
N GLY A 16 -23.57 -7.13 -21.57
CA GLY A 16 -23.58 -6.47 -20.25
C GLY A 16 -22.28 -6.40 -19.46
N ARG A 17 -21.15 -6.85 -19.99
CA ARG A 17 -19.85 -6.74 -19.30
C ARG A 17 -18.76 -6.21 -20.24
N SER A 18 -18.78 -4.92 -20.60
CA SER A 18 -17.55 -4.34 -21.15
C SER A 18 -17.38 -2.83 -21.04
N ILE A 19 -18.42 -2.05 -20.70
CA ILE A 19 -18.25 -0.59 -20.57
C ILE A 19 -17.65 -0.20 -19.21
N PHE A 20 -17.88 -1.00 -18.17
CA PHE A 20 -17.32 -0.71 -16.82
C PHE A 20 -15.89 -1.23 -16.61
N GLN A 21 -15.38 -2.13 -17.47
CA GLN A 21 -13.98 -2.57 -17.41
C GLN A 21 -13.04 -1.68 -18.24
N SER A 22 -13.54 -0.99 -19.28
CA SER A 22 -12.72 -0.14 -20.15
C SER A 22 -12.33 1.20 -19.50
N LEU A 23 -13.12 1.73 -18.56
CA LEU A 23 -12.76 2.97 -17.87
C LEU A 23 -11.65 2.82 -16.81
N ASN A 24 -11.48 1.63 -16.22
CA ASN A 24 -10.45 1.42 -15.20
C ASN A 24 -9.05 1.22 -15.83
N LEU A 25 -8.99 0.84 -17.11
CA LEU A 25 -7.73 0.67 -17.85
C LEU A 25 -7.11 2.02 -18.25
N LEU A 26 -7.93 3.07 -18.46
CA LEU A 26 -7.46 4.41 -18.83
C LEU A 26 -6.75 5.15 -17.69
N GLN A 27 -7.12 4.86 -16.44
CA GLN A 27 -6.44 5.42 -15.26
C GLN A 27 -5.06 4.76 -15.03
N ILE A 28 -4.94 3.46 -15.32
CA ILE A 28 -3.73 2.64 -15.19
C ILE A 28 -2.75 2.90 -16.36
N GLY A 29 -3.24 3.25 -17.54
CA GLY A 29 -2.43 3.53 -18.73
C GLY A 29 -1.52 4.77 -18.66
N ARG A 30 -1.79 5.72 -17.76
CA ARG A 30 -0.99 6.97 -17.68
C ARG A 30 0.40 6.78 -17.07
N SER A 31 0.65 5.67 -16.37
CA SER A 31 2.00 5.36 -15.85
C SER A 31 2.97 4.78 -16.88
N LEU A 32 2.48 4.35 -18.05
CA LEU A 32 3.28 3.72 -19.11
C LEU A 32 4.04 4.73 -20.00
N LEU A 33 3.68 6.01 -19.96
CA LEU A 33 4.39 7.10 -20.66
C LEU A 33 5.50 7.75 -19.81
N LYS A 34 5.73 7.25 -18.60
CA LYS A 34 6.75 7.79 -17.70
C LYS A 34 8.04 6.98 -17.90
N GLY A 35 9.05 7.62 -18.50
CA GLY A 35 10.35 7.01 -18.76
C GLY A 35 10.96 6.30 -17.53
N LYS A 36 11.94 5.43 -17.79
CA LYS A 36 12.60 4.61 -16.76
C LYS A 36 12.98 5.46 -15.55
N LYS A 37 12.62 5.00 -14.35
CA LYS A 37 12.99 5.66 -13.09
C LYS A 37 14.51 5.67 -13.01
N ARG A 38 15.09 6.88 -12.92
CA ARG A 38 16.53 7.10 -12.79
C ARG A 38 16.89 7.44 -11.35
N LYS A 39 18.03 6.93 -10.89
CA LYS A 39 18.62 7.29 -9.60
C LYS A 39 19.05 8.76 -9.68
N LYS A 40 18.78 9.53 -8.64
CA LYS A 40 19.27 10.90 -8.48
C LYS A 40 20.45 10.90 -7.52
N ASP A 41 21.46 11.70 -7.81
CA ASP A 41 22.61 11.85 -6.92
C ASP A 41 22.24 12.60 -5.64
N LYS A 42 22.92 12.26 -4.54
CA LYS A 42 22.65 12.86 -3.22
C LYS A 42 23.22 14.28 -3.10
N VAL A 43 24.19 14.62 -3.96
CA VAL A 43 24.95 15.87 -3.93
C VAL A 43 24.71 16.59 -5.27
N ALA A 44 24.66 17.92 -5.22
CA ALA A 44 24.55 18.78 -6.39
C ALA A 44 25.53 19.94 -6.23
N TRP A 45 26.06 20.39 -7.36
CA TRP A 45 26.97 21.52 -7.42
C TRP A 45 26.18 22.81 -7.24
N ASP A 46 26.64 23.68 -6.35
CA ASP A 46 26.13 25.02 -6.17
C ASP A 46 27.05 26.01 -6.90
N GLU A 47 26.51 26.71 -7.89
CA GLU A 47 27.27 27.65 -8.72
C GLU A 47 27.67 28.92 -7.96
N GLN A 48 26.90 29.32 -6.94
CA GLN A 48 27.17 30.54 -6.19
C GLN A 48 28.35 30.38 -5.23
N THR A 49 28.40 29.24 -4.53
CA THR A 49 29.47 28.96 -3.57
C THR A 49 30.63 28.18 -4.17
N GLY A 50 30.45 27.58 -5.36
CA GLY A 50 31.46 26.70 -5.97
C GLY A 50 31.72 25.45 -5.13
N THR A 51 30.69 24.93 -4.42
CA THR A 51 30.82 23.77 -3.54
C THR A 51 29.81 22.68 -3.85
N TRP A 52 30.18 21.45 -3.54
CA TRP A 52 29.30 20.28 -3.64
C TRP A 52 28.45 20.17 -2.38
N LYS A 53 27.17 20.57 -2.48
CA LYS A 53 26.22 20.53 -1.37
C LYS A 53 25.21 19.42 -1.51
N ARG A 54 24.54 19.06 -0.41
CA ARG A 54 23.50 18.02 -0.43
C ARG A 54 22.25 18.52 -1.16
N ARG A 55 21.50 17.63 -1.81
CA ARG A 55 20.21 18.00 -2.43
C ARG A 55 19.08 18.25 -1.42
N PHE A 56 19.20 17.69 -0.22
CA PHE A 56 18.24 17.81 0.85
C PHE A 56 18.94 17.59 2.19
N GLY A 57 18.41 18.19 3.26
CA GLY A 57 18.95 18.08 4.62
C GLY A 57 19.64 19.36 5.06
N TYR A 58 20.65 19.23 5.91
CA TYR A 58 21.50 20.35 6.34
C TYR A 58 22.39 20.83 5.18
N ASP A 59 22.54 22.16 5.06
CA ASP A 59 23.34 22.85 4.04
C ASP A 59 23.02 22.35 2.62
N SER A 60 21.74 22.44 2.26
CA SER A 60 21.27 21.95 0.97
C SER A 60 21.33 23.03 -0.11
N VAL A 61 21.47 22.62 -1.38
CA VAL A 61 21.69 23.55 -2.49
C VAL A 61 20.55 24.59 -2.65
N ASN A 62 19.31 24.23 -2.32
CA ASN A 62 18.12 25.07 -2.56
C ASN A 62 17.38 25.38 -1.25
N ASP A 63 18.08 25.91 -0.26
CA ASP A 63 17.47 26.34 0.99
C ASP A 63 16.86 27.75 0.88
N ASP A 64 15.54 27.84 1.12
CA ASP A 64 14.80 29.11 1.03
C ASP A 64 15.27 30.16 2.05
N LYS A 65 15.93 29.73 3.13
CA LYS A 65 16.39 30.54 4.26
C LYS A 65 17.71 31.26 3.99
N ASP A 66 18.53 30.74 3.09
CA ASP A 66 19.85 31.30 2.80
C ASP A 66 19.76 32.49 1.84
N ILE A 67 18.60 32.65 1.19
CA ILE A 67 18.30 33.77 0.30
C ILE A 67 17.92 34.98 1.16
N ALA A 68 18.86 35.88 1.38
CA ALA A 68 18.65 37.09 2.19
C ALA A 68 17.77 38.14 1.49
N ILE A 69 17.89 38.26 0.15
CA ILE A 69 17.20 39.27 -0.65
C ILE A 69 16.58 38.57 -1.85
N ILE A 70 15.30 38.82 -2.10
CA ILE A 70 14.58 38.33 -3.29
C ILE A 70 14.28 39.54 -4.16
N GLU A 71 14.71 39.48 -5.41
CA GLU A 71 14.35 40.49 -6.40
C GLU A 71 12.84 40.42 -6.68
N ALA A 72 12.15 41.54 -6.46
CA ALA A 72 10.73 41.66 -6.78
C ALA A 72 10.55 41.60 -8.31
N LYS A 73 9.65 40.73 -8.77
CA LYS A 73 9.24 40.71 -10.17
C LYS A 73 8.18 41.79 -10.39
N MET A 74 8.10 42.34 -11.60
CA MET A 74 7.11 43.36 -11.98
C MET A 74 5.64 42.90 -11.79
N THR A 75 5.40 41.60 -11.58
CA THR A 75 4.08 40.99 -11.37
C THR A 75 3.75 40.71 -9.90
N ASP A 76 4.65 40.97 -8.96
CA ASP A 76 4.38 40.77 -7.55
C ASP A 76 3.55 41.94 -7.00
N GLU A 77 2.36 41.63 -6.48
CA GLU A 77 1.49 42.60 -5.82
C GLU A 77 2.23 43.30 -4.66
N PRO A 78 2.30 44.64 -4.66
CA PRO A 78 2.97 45.39 -3.60
C PRO A 78 2.15 45.26 -2.30
N GLY A 79 2.68 44.50 -1.33
CA GLY A 79 2.06 44.31 -0.02
C GLY A 79 2.21 42.91 0.55
N GLU A 80 2.51 41.90 -0.29
CA GLU A 80 2.68 40.52 0.16
C GLU A 80 4.16 40.15 0.29
N ASP A 81 4.53 39.56 1.44
CA ASP A 81 5.91 39.12 1.69
C ASP A 81 6.29 37.93 0.78
N PRO A 82 7.32 38.06 -0.07
CA PRO A 82 7.76 36.98 -0.94
C PRO A 82 8.27 35.74 -0.18
N PHE A 83 8.74 35.89 1.06
CA PHE A 83 9.11 34.74 1.89
C PHE A 83 7.88 33.98 2.40
N ALA A 84 6.82 34.67 2.81
CA ALA A 84 5.56 34.07 3.22
C ALA A 84 4.92 33.26 2.08
N LYS A 85 4.86 33.83 0.86
CA LYS A 85 4.40 33.13 -0.36
C LYS A 85 5.13 31.80 -0.58
N ARG A 86 6.47 31.80 -0.50
CA ARG A 86 7.28 30.58 -0.70
C ARG A 86 7.02 29.53 0.38
N GLN A 87 6.87 29.95 1.63
CA GLN A 87 6.54 29.03 2.72
C GLN A 87 5.16 28.39 2.51
N ASP A 88 4.17 29.17 2.10
CA ASP A 88 2.83 28.65 1.86
C ASP A 88 2.77 27.74 0.63
N ASP A 89 3.52 28.03 -0.41
CA ASP A 89 3.65 27.15 -1.57
C ASP A 89 4.33 25.81 -1.21
N LYS A 90 5.32 25.85 -0.31
CA LYS A 90 5.93 24.65 0.25
C LYS A 90 4.91 23.85 1.06
N LYS A 91 4.13 24.48 1.95
CA LYS A 91 3.05 23.83 2.71
C LYS A 91 2.03 23.20 1.78
N LYS A 92 1.51 23.93 0.78
CA LYS A 92 0.56 23.42 -0.22
C LYS A 92 1.09 22.18 -0.96
N ARG A 93 2.38 22.16 -1.30
CA ARG A 93 3.03 21.00 -1.95
C ARG A 93 3.09 19.79 -1.03
N VAL A 94 3.44 19.99 0.24
CA VAL A 94 3.47 18.94 1.26
C VAL A 94 2.05 18.41 1.54
N GLU A 95 1.08 19.30 1.73
CA GLU A 95 -0.32 18.93 1.92
C GLU A 95 -0.87 18.12 0.74
N LYS A 96 -0.54 18.51 -0.50
CA LYS A 96 -0.91 17.75 -1.70
C LYS A 96 -0.29 16.35 -1.67
N GLN A 97 0.96 16.23 -1.26
CA GLN A 97 1.63 14.93 -1.13
C GLN A 97 0.96 14.06 -0.07
N GLU A 98 0.62 14.60 1.10
CA GLU A 98 -0.09 13.87 2.16
C GLU A 98 -1.50 13.46 1.74
N LYS A 99 -2.25 14.35 1.08
CA LYS A 99 -3.57 14.02 0.51
C LYS A 99 -3.48 12.86 -0.48
N ASN A 100 -2.49 12.89 -1.38
CA ASN A 100 -2.26 11.81 -2.34
C ASN A 100 -1.86 10.50 -1.64
N ARG A 101 -1.02 10.57 -0.59
CA ARG A 101 -0.65 9.40 0.22
C ARG A 101 -1.88 8.76 0.86
N LEU A 102 -2.75 9.56 1.49
CA LEU A 102 -3.98 9.08 2.10
C LEU A 102 -4.95 8.49 1.07
N GLN A 103 -5.08 9.10 -0.11
CA GLN A 103 -5.90 8.56 -1.20
C GLN A 103 -5.38 7.23 -1.71
N ASN A 104 -4.06 7.09 -1.94
CA ASN A 104 -3.44 5.85 -2.36
C ASN A 104 -3.63 4.74 -1.31
N LEU A 105 -3.50 5.06 -0.02
CA LEU A 105 -3.76 4.10 1.06
C LEU A 105 -5.23 3.66 1.11
N LYS A 106 -6.17 4.59 0.94
CA LYS A 106 -7.61 4.28 0.85
C LYS A 106 -7.93 3.38 -0.34
N GLN A 107 -7.32 3.64 -1.50
CA GLN A 107 -7.48 2.81 -2.69
C GLN A 107 -6.85 1.42 -2.50
N ALA A 108 -5.65 1.35 -1.92
CA ALA A 108 -4.99 0.09 -1.59
C ALA A 108 -5.79 -0.75 -0.59
N ALA A 109 -6.41 -0.12 0.42
CA ALA A 109 -7.31 -0.78 1.37
C ALA A 109 -8.53 -1.40 0.68
N LYS A 110 -9.18 -0.66 -0.23
CA LYS A 110 -10.32 -1.16 -1.02
C LYS A 110 -9.95 -2.38 -1.86
N LEU A 111 -8.72 -2.42 -2.37
CA LEU A 111 -8.21 -3.51 -3.22
C LEU A 111 -7.54 -4.64 -2.42
N GLY A 112 -7.52 -4.57 -1.08
CA GLY A 112 -6.83 -5.54 -0.21
C GLY A 112 -5.30 -5.53 -0.33
N ALA A 113 -4.71 -4.67 -1.18
CA ALA A 113 -3.29 -4.59 -1.48
C ALA A 113 -2.57 -3.57 -0.58
N LEU A 114 -2.85 -3.60 0.72
CA LEU A 114 -2.15 -2.76 1.70
C LEU A 114 -0.70 -3.24 1.88
N PRO A 115 0.28 -2.33 2.06
CA PRO A 115 1.63 -2.73 2.45
C PRO A 115 1.62 -3.50 3.78
N SER A 116 2.43 -4.55 3.90
CA SER A 116 2.46 -5.46 5.07
C SER A 116 2.63 -4.74 6.41
N HIS A 117 3.51 -3.74 6.50
CA HIS A 117 3.67 -2.90 7.69
C HIS A 117 2.37 -2.18 8.09
N VAL A 118 1.61 -1.67 7.11
CA VAL A 118 0.37 -0.91 7.35
C VAL A 118 -0.76 -1.86 7.73
N GLN A 119 -0.81 -3.06 7.16
CA GLN A 119 -1.74 -4.12 7.55
C GLN A 119 -1.54 -4.52 9.02
N LEU A 120 -0.30 -4.73 9.44
CA LEU A 120 0.04 -5.08 10.82
C LEU A 120 -0.32 -3.97 11.81
N ALA A 121 -0.06 -2.71 11.46
CA ALA A 121 -0.47 -1.58 12.30
C ALA A 121 -2.00 -1.46 12.39
N ALA A 122 -2.72 -1.73 11.30
CA ALA A 122 -4.18 -1.70 11.26
C ALA A 122 -4.81 -2.89 12.00
N THR A 123 -4.18 -4.06 12.04
CA THR A 123 -4.66 -5.21 12.82
C THR A 123 -4.28 -5.14 14.29
N ALA A 124 -3.14 -4.50 14.63
CA ALA A 124 -2.70 -4.32 16.01
C ALA A 124 -3.47 -3.23 16.76
N LEU A 125 -4.02 -2.24 16.05
CA LEU A 125 -4.82 -1.17 16.63
C LEU A 125 -6.30 -1.35 16.27
N SER A 126 -7.07 -2.00 17.15
CA SER A 126 -8.54 -2.14 17.04
C SER A 126 -9.32 -0.83 17.22
N ILE A 127 -8.68 0.34 17.05
CA ILE A 127 -9.19 1.64 17.53
C ILE A 127 -9.96 2.40 16.43
N THR A 128 -9.84 2.06 15.15
CA THR A 128 -10.56 2.77 14.09
C THR A 128 -11.85 2.07 13.67
N GLY A 129 -12.91 2.17 14.48
CA GLY A 129 -14.34 2.23 14.13
C GLY A 129 -15.00 1.21 13.17
N THR A 130 -14.28 0.42 12.39
CA THR A 130 -14.82 -0.74 11.70
C THR A 130 -14.84 -1.87 12.70
N TRP A 131 -15.96 -1.99 13.39
CA TRP A 131 -16.31 -3.19 14.15
C TRP A 131 -16.51 -4.32 13.13
N ALA A 132 -15.40 -4.85 12.59
CA ALA A 132 -15.43 -6.21 12.13
C ALA A 132 -15.70 -7.01 13.42
N PRO A 133 -16.89 -7.63 13.59
CA PRO A 133 -17.12 -8.44 14.77
C PRO A 133 -15.93 -9.39 14.88
N PRO A 134 -15.31 -9.54 16.06
CA PRO A 134 -14.34 -10.62 16.24
C PRO A 134 -15.03 -11.86 15.72
N LYS A 135 -14.50 -12.45 14.63
CA LYS A 135 -15.11 -13.63 14.04
C LYS A 135 -15.26 -14.61 15.19
N LYS A 136 -16.50 -14.99 15.51
CA LYS A 136 -16.77 -15.91 16.61
C LYS A 136 -16.01 -17.18 16.26
N VAL A 137 -14.86 -17.38 16.91
CA VAL A 137 -13.95 -18.45 16.56
C VAL A 137 -14.74 -19.73 16.79
N THR A 138 -14.97 -20.48 15.73
CA THR A 138 -15.77 -21.69 15.82
C THR A 138 -14.99 -22.73 16.62
N LYS A 139 -15.68 -23.67 17.27
CA LYS A 139 -15.05 -24.74 18.05
C LYS A 139 -14.03 -25.53 17.22
N ASP A 140 -14.28 -25.65 15.91
CA ASP A 140 -13.41 -26.35 14.97
C ASP A 140 -12.14 -25.56 14.64
N GLU A 141 -12.24 -24.24 14.47
CA GLU A 141 -11.08 -23.34 14.30
C GLU A 141 -10.19 -23.34 15.56
N LEU A 142 -10.81 -23.26 16.75
CA LEU A 142 -10.08 -23.35 18.03
C LEU A 142 -9.40 -24.71 18.19
N GLY A 143 -10.07 -25.80 17.81
CA GLY A 143 -9.49 -27.15 17.84
C GLY A 143 -8.32 -27.31 16.87
N ASN A 144 -8.41 -26.73 15.67
CA ASN A 144 -7.34 -26.76 14.67
C ASN A 144 -6.13 -25.93 15.10
N VAL A 145 -6.34 -24.72 15.63
CA VAL A 145 -5.26 -23.86 16.15
C VAL A 145 -4.57 -24.52 17.35
N ALA A 146 -5.33 -25.12 18.26
CA ALA A 146 -4.77 -25.87 19.39
C ALA A 146 -3.92 -27.06 18.90
N GLY A 147 -4.38 -27.80 17.88
CA GLY A 147 -3.63 -28.89 17.27
C GLY A 147 -2.32 -28.42 16.62
N ILE A 148 -2.33 -27.32 15.87
CA ILE A 148 -1.15 -26.73 15.25
C ILE A 148 -0.16 -26.25 16.32
N ALA A 149 -0.64 -25.53 17.34
CA ALA A 149 0.19 -25.01 18.41
C ALA A 149 0.90 -26.13 19.18
N ALA A 150 0.20 -27.21 19.51
CA ALA A 150 0.76 -28.37 20.20
C ALA A 150 1.91 -29.05 19.41
N THR A 151 1.86 -29.02 18.07
CA THR A 151 2.92 -29.60 17.22
C THR A 151 4.01 -28.61 16.82
N SER A 152 3.83 -27.31 17.08
CA SER A 152 4.76 -26.25 16.61
C SER A 152 5.96 -26.03 17.53
N THR A 153 5.98 -26.63 18.71
CA THR A 153 7.17 -26.64 19.58
C THR A 153 8.29 -27.45 18.92
N ALA A 154 9.56 -27.07 19.09
CA ALA A 154 10.71 -27.75 18.50
C ALA A 154 10.79 -29.27 18.80
N SER A 155 10.17 -29.72 19.89
CA SER A 155 10.06 -31.13 20.29
C SER A 155 8.79 -31.83 19.77
N GLY A 156 7.96 -31.16 18.96
CA GLY A 156 6.70 -31.67 18.44
C GLY A 156 5.69 -32.08 19.51
N GLY A 157 5.73 -31.46 20.70
CA GLY A 157 4.87 -31.80 21.82
C GLY A 157 5.27 -33.09 22.57
N LYS A 158 6.49 -33.61 22.34
CA LYS A 158 6.96 -34.85 22.96
C LYS A 158 7.19 -34.74 24.47
N PHE A 159 7.59 -33.55 24.94
CA PHE A 159 7.90 -33.28 26.35
C PHE A 159 6.81 -32.48 27.08
N ASP A 160 5.75 -32.09 26.39
CA ASP A 160 4.65 -31.33 26.98
C ASP A 160 3.73 -32.28 27.77
N ARG A 161 3.44 -31.92 29.04
CA ARG A 161 2.55 -32.72 29.92
C ARG A 161 1.11 -32.61 29.41
N LYS A 162 0.53 -33.72 28.96
CA LYS A 162 -0.86 -33.76 28.47
C LYS A 162 -1.86 -33.65 29.61
N LEU A 163 -2.84 -32.76 29.44
CA LEU A 163 -3.94 -32.61 30.41
C LEU A 163 -4.98 -33.72 30.18
N PRO A 164 -5.64 -34.22 31.25
CA PRO A 164 -6.68 -35.25 31.11
C PRO A 164 -7.85 -34.70 30.29
N GLY A 165 -8.20 -35.37 29.19
CA GLY A 165 -9.31 -34.99 28.29
C GLY A 165 -8.91 -34.26 27.01
N GLU A 166 -7.62 -34.05 26.75
CA GLU A 166 -7.14 -33.47 25.50
C GLU A 166 -7.38 -34.42 24.31
N LYS A 167 -8.07 -33.94 23.27
CA LYS A 167 -8.27 -34.72 22.04
C LYS A 167 -6.91 -34.89 21.34
N PRO A 168 -6.54 -36.10 20.89
CA PRO A 168 -5.28 -36.28 20.19
C PRO A 168 -5.27 -35.42 18.92
N ALA A 169 -4.15 -34.75 18.67
CA ALA A 169 -3.97 -33.95 17.45
C ALA A 169 -4.34 -34.78 16.23
N LYS A 170 -5.31 -34.29 15.45
CA LYS A 170 -5.73 -34.94 14.21
C LYS A 170 -4.55 -34.82 13.24
N LYS A 171 -3.81 -35.91 13.04
CA LYS A 171 -2.73 -35.97 12.06
C LYS A 171 -3.35 -35.72 10.69
N GLN A 172 -3.31 -34.48 10.20
CA GLN A 172 -3.53 -34.24 8.78
C GLN A 172 -2.30 -34.82 8.09
N ALA A 173 -2.54 -35.79 7.20
CA ALA A 173 -1.48 -36.47 6.49
C ALA A 173 -0.54 -35.42 5.89
N SER A 174 0.73 -35.48 6.26
CA SER A 174 1.78 -34.75 5.57
C SER A 174 1.71 -35.15 4.11
N GLN A 175 1.26 -34.25 3.24
CA GLN A 175 1.57 -34.37 1.82
C GLN A 175 3.08 -34.21 1.73
N VAL A 176 3.76 -35.36 1.75
CA VAL A 176 5.17 -35.47 1.40
C VAL A 176 5.26 -34.94 -0.03
N LEU A 177 5.77 -33.72 -0.19
CA LEU A 177 6.25 -33.25 -1.47
C LEU A 177 7.46 -34.13 -1.81
N THR A 178 7.22 -35.26 -2.46
CA THR A 178 8.22 -35.92 -3.29
C THR A 178 8.50 -35.00 -4.48
N SER A 179 9.49 -34.12 -4.32
CA SER A 179 10.16 -33.49 -5.44
C SER A 179 11.28 -34.42 -5.91
N CYS A 180 11.18 -34.91 -7.15
CA CYS A 180 12.35 -35.16 -7.98
C CYS A 180 12.74 -33.84 -8.67
#